data_AF-A0A2E2TL41-F1
#
_entry.id   AF-A0A2E2TL41-F1
#
_cell.length_a   1.000
_cell.length_b   1.000
_cell.length_c   1.000
_cell.angle_alpha   90.00
_cell.angle_beta   90.00
_cell.angle_gamma   90.00
#
_symmetry.space_group_name_H-M   'P 1'
#
loop_
_entity.id
_entity.type
_entity.pdbx_description
1 polymer ?
#
loop_
_entity_poly.entity_id
_entity_poly.type
_entity_poly.pdbx_seq_one_letter_code
_entity_poly.pdbx_strand_id
1 'polypeptide(L)'
;MQGFNITELMQEIESLSSIAEFGSLRLKELSKQNDTLKAELNDTEQHASLTSCINNIKKFQNSIHASEQAILNWREKVDGYFYQVHEYAKQVGGEERSQLLVLSETMTELMKTFSSQLALVTQVSEKSKQLILSAERKQKSMTASFERGRAPILTVEDNDNWVIERS
;
A
#
# COMPACT_ATOMS: atom_id res chain seq x y z
N MET A 1 17.53 -1.85 38.16
CA MET A 1 16.65 -2.52 37.20
C MET A 1 15.28 -1.88 37.34
N GLN A 2 14.77 -1.21 36.30
CA GLN A 2 13.35 -0.84 36.25
C GLN A 2 12.54 -2.14 36.23
N GLY A 3 11.55 -2.27 37.10
CA GLY A 3 10.71 -3.46 37.18
C GLY A 3 9.85 -3.59 35.93
N PHE A 4 9.81 -4.79 35.35
CA PHE A 4 8.86 -5.12 34.29
C PHE A 4 7.43 -4.99 34.85
N ASN A 5 6.61 -4.14 34.23
CA ASN A 5 5.24 -3.91 34.65
C ASN A 5 4.27 -4.58 33.66
N ILE A 6 3.75 -5.74 34.05
CA ILE A 6 2.81 -6.51 33.21
C ILE A 6 1.54 -5.73 32.87
N THR A 7 1.10 -4.82 33.75
CA THR A 7 -0.10 -3.99 33.53
C THR A 7 0.11 -2.99 32.40
N GLU A 8 1.28 -2.35 32.34
CA GLU A 8 1.63 -1.44 31.25
C GLU A 8 1.69 -2.19 29.92
N LEU A 9 2.30 -3.38 29.91
CA LEU A 9 2.36 -4.20 28.71
C LEU A 9 0.97 -4.64 28.22
N MET A 10 0.07 -5.01 29.15
CA MET A 10 -1.31 -5.34 28.80
C MET A 10 -2.02 -4.17 28.10
N GLN A 11 -1.84 -2.94 28.60
CA GLN A 11 -2.42 -1.74 27.98
C GLN A 11 -1.84 -1.48 26.59
N GLU A 12 -0.54 -1.69 26.39
CA GLU A 12 0.09 -1.56 25.08
C GLU A 12 -0.44 -2.60 24.08
N ILE A 13 -0.63 -3.84 24.51
CA ILE A 13 -1.22 -4.91 23.68
C ILE A 13 -2.69 -4.63 23.35
N GLU A 14 -3.47 -4.10 24.28
CA GLU A 14 -4.86 -3.69 24.03
C GLU A 14 -4.93 -2.55 22.99
N SER A 15 -4.03 -1.57 23.10
CA SER A 15 -3.89 -0.49 22.11
C SER A 15 -3.53 -1.04 20.73
N LEU A 16 -2.57 -1.97 20.65
CA LEU A 16 -2.20 -2.62 19.40
C LEU A 16 -3.34 -3.47 18.81
N SER A 17 -4.17 -4.08 19.65
CA SER A 17 -5.36 -4.83 19.22
C SER A 17 -6.38 -3.90 18.55
N SER A 18 -6.64 -2.74 19.15
CA SER A 18 -7.49 -1.71 18.55
C SER A 18 -6.94 -1.19 17.21
N ILE A 19 -5.62 -1.01 17.13
CA ILE A 19 -4.92 -0.61 15.89
C ILE A 19 -5.07 -1.70 14.82
N ALA A 20 -4.96 -2.97 15.19
CA ALA A 20 -5.11 -4.09 14.26
C ALA A 20 -6.54 -4.15 13.67
N GLU A 21 -7.57 -3.89 14.47
CA GLU A 21 -8.94 -3.81 13.95
C GLU A 21 -9.11 -2.67 12.94
N PHE A 22 -8.62 -1.47 13.27
CA PHE A 22 -8.66 -0.32 12.36
C PHE A 22 -7.83 -0.56 11.09
N GLY A 23 -6.66 -1.19 11.21
CA GLY A 23 -5.81 -1.58 10.09
C GLY A 23 -6.56 -2.46 9.09
N SER A 24 -7.36 -3.41 9.58
CA SER A 24 -8.17 -4.28 8.73
C SER A 24 -9.22 -3.51 7.91
N LEU A 25 -9.86 -2.50 8.52
CA LEU A 25 -10.81 -1.62 7.82
C LEU A 25 -10.10 -0.75 6.79
N ARG A 26 -8.94 -0.18 7.16
CA ARG A 26 -8.15 0.66 6.25
C ARG A 26 -7.67 -0.11 5.02
N LEU A 27 -7.26 -1.36 5.16
CA LEU A 27 -6.83 -2.19 4.03
C LEU A 27 -7.97 -2.54 3.07
N LYS A 28 -9.19 -2.76 3.59
CA LYS A 28 -10.39 -2.91 2.75
C LYS A 28 -10.64 -1.65 1.94
N GLU A 29 -10.48 -0.48 2.55
CA GLU A 29 -10.63 0.81 1.88
C GLU A 29 -9.55 1.02 0.81
N LEU A 30 -8.28 0.69 1.09
CA LEU A 30 -7.22 0.75 0.08
C LEU A 30 -7.52 -0.19 -1.10
N SER A 31 -8.04 -1.39 -0.85
CA SER A 31 -8.43 -2.30 -1.94
C SER A 31 -9.50 -1.68 -2.83
N LYS A 32 -10.55 -1.08 -2.25
CA LYS A 32 -11.61 -0.40 -3.01
C LYS A 32 -11.06 0.78 -3.81
N GLN A 33 -10.19 1.60 -3.20
CA GLN A 33 -9.56 2.73 -3.88
C GLN A 33 -8.71 2.28 -5.08
N ASN A 34 -8.03 1.13 -4.96
CA ASN A 34 -7.29 0.54 -6.08
C ASN A 34 -8.21 0.15 -7.24
N ASP A 35 -9.37 -0.46 -6.94
CA ASP A 35 -10.36 -0.83 -7.96
C ASP A 35 -10.99 0.40 -8.62
N THR A 36 -11.26 1.47 -7.86
CA THR A 36 -11.72 2.76 -8.40
C THR A 36 -10.69 3.38 -9.34
N LEU A 37 -9.42 3.45 -8.92
CA LEU A 37 -8.34 3.99 -9.76
C LEU A 37 -8.13 3.17 -11.04
N LYS A 38 -8.34 1.84 -10.97
CA LYS A 38 -8.33 0.97 -12.15
C LYS A 38 -9.46 1.32 -13.13
N ALA A 39 -10.67 1.56 -12.63
CA ALA A 39 -11.81 1.98 -13.44
C ALA A 39 -11.54 3.35 -14.08
N GLU A 40 -11.11 4.34 -13.28
CA GLU A 40 -10.74 5.68 -13.78
C GLU A 40 -9.69 5.62 -14.89
N LEU A 41 -8.66 4.77 -14.73
CA LEU A 41 -7.62 4.60 -15.74
C LEU A 41 -8.17 4.02 -17.04
N ASN A 42 -9.09 3.05 -16.96
CA ASN A 42 -9.72 2.45 -18.13
C ASN A 42 -10.56 3.47 -18.90
N ASP A 43 -11.38 4.24 -18.18
CA ASP A 43 -12.33 5.21 -18.73
C ASP A 43 -11.66 6.49 -19.25
N THR A 44 -10.39 6.72 -18.89
CA THR A 44 -9.66 7.93 -19.30
C THR A 44 -9.29 7.89 -20.79
N GLU A 45 -9.90 8.75 -21.60
CA GLU A 45 -9.57 8.89 -23.04
C GLU A 45 -8.78 10.15 -23.38
N GLN A 46 -8.61 11.06 -22.40
CA GLN A 46 -7.97 12.36 -22.59
C GLN A 46 -6.60 12.45 -21.88
N HIS A 47 -5.63 13.12 -22.51
CA HIS A 47 -4.24 13.18 -22.02
C HIS A 47 -4.11 13.91 -20.67
N ALA A 48 -4.85 15.01 -20.50
CA ALA A 48 -4.88 15.77 -19.23
C ALA A 48 -5.44 14.91 -18.08
N SER A 49 -6.55 14.22 -18.31
CA SER A 49 -7.16 13.29 -17.35
C SER A 49 -6.23 12.12 -17.01
N LEU A 50 -5.44 11.64 -17.97
CA LEU A 50 -4.48 10.56 -17.74
C LEU A 50 -3.32 11.00 -16.85
N THR A 51 -2.82 12.22 -17.06
CA THR A 51 -1.78 12.80 -16.22
C THR A 51 -2.28 12.96 -14.77
N SER A 52 -3.54 13.39 -14.58
CA SER A 52 -4.18 13.46 -13.27
C SER A 52 -4.31 12.07 -12.62
N CYS A 53 -4.80 11.07 -13.37
CA CYS A 53 -4.93 9.69 -12.91
C CYS A 53 -3.58 9.11 -12.46
N ILE A 54 -2.49 9.32 -13.22
CA ILE A 54 -1.14 8.90 -12.84
C ILE A 54 -0.71 9.53 -11.51
N ASN A 55 -0.96 10.82 -11.32
CA ASN A 55 -0.63 11.51 -10.08
C ASN A 55 -1.43 10.96 -8.88
N ASN A 56 -2.70 10.62 -9.09
CA ASN A 56 -3.54 10.00 -8.06
C ASN A 56 -3.03 8.60 -7.70
N ILE A 57 -2.65 7.78 -8.68
CA ILE A 57 -2.05 6.46 -8.46
C ILE A 57 -0.73 6.59 -7.67
N LYS A 58 0.12 7.58 -7.97
CA LYS A 58 1.36 7.85 -7.22
C LYS A 58 1.09 8.24 -5.76
N LYS A 59 0.12 9.13 -5.51
CA LYS A 59 -0.28 9.50 -4.14
C LYS A 59 -0.84 8.30 -3.37
N PHE A 60 -1.60 7.45 -4.05
CA PHE A 60 -2.13 6.21 -3.49
C PHE A 60 -1.01 5.23 -3.12
N GLN A 61 0.02 5.08 -3.96
CA GLN A 61 1.22 4.28 -3.64
C GLN A 61 1.92 4.72 -2.37
N ASN A 62 2.07 6.03 -2.15
CA ASN A 62 2.65 6.55 -0.90
C ASN A 62 1.82 6.15 0.33
N SER A 63 0.49 6.12 0.19
CA SER A 63 -0.42 5.71 1.27
C SER A 63 -0.32 4.21 1.58
N ILE A 64 -0.18 3.38 0.54
CA ILE A 64 0.07 1.94 0.69
C ILE A 64 1.41 1.71 1.40
N HIS A 65 2.47 2.38 0.94
CA HIS A 65 3.80 2.23 1.52
C HIS A 65 3.85 2.65 3.00
N ALA A 66 3.22 3.77 3.36
CA ALA A 66 3.11 4.19 4.75
C ALA A 66 2.37 3.15 5.61
N SER A 67 1.33 2.52 5.07
CA SER A 67 0.57 1.47 5.75
C SER A 67 1.41 0.20 5.95
N GLU A 68 2.19 -0.19 4.94
CA GLU A 68 3.11 -1.33 5.01
C GLU A 68 4.19 -1.13 6.08
N GLN A 69 4.82 0.05 6.13
CA GLN A 69 5.80 0.37 7.16
C GLN A 69 5.19 0.38 8.56
N ALA A 70 3.98 0.91 8.72
CA ALA A 70 3.29 0.90 10.01
C ALA A 70 3.01 -0.54 10.50
N ILE A 71 2.52 -1.42 9.62
CA ILE A 71 2.26 -2.83 9.94
C ILE A 71 3.56 -3.55 10.33
N LEU A 72 4.65 -3.34 9.59
CA LEU A 72 5.96 -3.90 9.92
C LEU A 72 6.43 -3.46 11.31
N ASN A 73 6.33 -2.18 11.63
CA ASN A 73 6.71 -1.63 12.93
C ASN A 73 5.85 -2.20 14.07
N TRP A 74 4.53 -2.36 13.87
CA TRP A 74 3.66 -2.95 14.90
C TRP A 74 3.97 -4.43 15.11
N ARG A 75 4.27 -5.16 14.04
CA ARG A 75 4.68 -6.56 14.12
C ARG A 75 5.99 -6.72 14.89
N GLU A 76 6.99 -5.87 14.62
CA GLU A 76 8.26 -5.87 15.35
C GLU A 76 8.06 -5.54 16.84
N LYS A 77 7.15 -4.61 17.17
CA LYS A 77 6.80 -4.34 18.57
C LYS A 77 6.22 -5.55 19.28
N VAL A 78 5.25 -6.24 18.67
CA VAL A 78 4.65 -7.44 19.26
C VAL A 78 5.69 -8.55 19.44
N ASP A 79 6.61 -8.70 18.49
CA ASP A 79 7.74 -9.65 18.61
C ASP A 79 8.67 -9.29 19.79
N GLY A 80 8.98 -8.00 19.96
CA GLY A 80 9.71 -7.50 21.12
C GLY A 80 8.99 -7.75 22.44
N TYR A 81 7.67 -7.62 22.47
CA TYR A 81 6.85 -7.92 23.65
C TYR A 81 6.82 -9.41 23.99
N PHE A 82 6.80 -10.28 22.98
CA PHE A 82 6.96 -11.73 23.19
C PHE A 82 8.25 -12.07 23.93
N TYR A 83 9.36 -11.45 23.54
CA TYR A 83 10.65 -11.65 24.22
C TYR A 83 10.58 -11.22 25.68
N GLN A 84 9.99 -10.05 25.97
CA GLN A 84 9.85 -9.55 27.34
C GLN A 84 8.95 -10.45 28.20
N VAL A 85 7.81 -10.90 27.66
CA VAL A 85 6.91 -11.85 28.33
C VAL A 85 7.60 -13.18 28.60
N HIS A 86 8.39 -13.68 27.64
CA HIS A 86 9.14 -14.93 27.81
C HIS A 86 10.20 -14.83 28.92
N GLU A 87 10.97 -13.73 28.95
CA GLU A 87 11.97 -13.51 30.01
C GLU A 87 11.33 -13.33 31.38
N TYR A 88 10.22 -12.59 31.47
CA TYR A 88 9.50 -12.43 32.72
C TYR A 88 8.88 -13.74 33.21
N ALA A 89 8.29 -14.55 32.32
CA ALA A 89 7.70 -15.84 32.64
C ALA A 89 8.70 -16.85 33.28
N LYS A 90 10.02 -16.69 33.05
CA LYS A 90 11.06 -17.50 33.72
C LYS A 90 11.23 -17.14 35.19
N GLN A 91 10.81 -15.94 35.59
CA GLN A 91 11.06 -15.37 36.92
C GLN A 91 9.85 -15.47 37.85
N VAL A 92 8.65 -15.67 37.31
CA VAL A 92 7.40 -15.67 38.08
C VAL A 92 6.70 -17.04 38.12
N GLY A 93 5.97 -17.28 39.22
CA GLY A 93 5.15 -18.47 39.44
C GLY A 93 3.80 -18.11 40.06
N GLY A 94 2.80 -19.00 39.95
CA GLY A 94 1.46 -18.75 40.50
C GLY A 94 0.53 -17.96 39.56
N GLU A 95 -0.24 -17.02 40.11
CA GLU A 95 -1.36 -16.31 39.45
C GLU A 95 -0.94 -15.47 38.23
N GLU A 96 0.25 -14.88 38.27
CA GLU A 96 0.86 -14.11 37.16
C GLU A 96 1.08 -14.98 35.90
N ARG A 97 1.24 -16.30 36.07
CA ARG A 97 1.40 -17.23 34.95
C ARG A 97 0.14 -17.34 34.08
N SER A 98 -1.04 -17.20 34.69
CA SER A 98 -2.32 -17.20 33.96
C SER A 98 -2.46 -15.93 33.11
N GLN A 99 -2.12 -14.77 33.66
CA GLN A 99 -2.14 -13.49 32.93
C GLN A 99 -1.14 -13.48 31.77
N LEU A 100 0.07 -14.03 31.98
CA LEU A 100 1.06 -14.18 30.92
C LEU A 100 0.59 -15.10 29.79
N LEU A 101 -0.16 -16.15 30.11
CA LEU A 101 -0.70 -17.06 29.10
C LEU A 101 -1.74 -16.35 28.23
N VAL A 102 -2.70 -15.64 28.83
CA VAL A 102 -3.70 -14.82 28.10
C VAL A 102 -3.02 -13.75 27.24
N LEU A 103 -1.99 -13.09 27.78
CA LEU A 103 -1.23 -12.09 27.05
C LEU A 103 -0.50 -12.72 25.84
N SER A 104 0.10 -13.89 26.01
CA SER A 104 0.79 -14.62 24.94
C SER A 104 -0.15 -15.07 23.82
N GLU A 105 -1.37 -15.49 24.16
CA GLU A 105 -2.40 -15.85 23.19
C GLU A 105 -2.85 -14.61 22.40
N THR A 106 -3.07 -13.50 23.10
CA THR A 106 -3.47 -12.22 22.48
C THR A 106 -2.39 -11.71 21.51
N MET A 107 -1.12 -11.72 21.93
CA MET A 107 0.01 -11.35 21.08
C MET A 107 0.15 -12.29 19.88
N THR A 108 -0.15 -13.59 20.05
CA THR A 108 -0.10 -14.57 18.95
C THR A 108 -1.15 -14.23 17.89
N GLU A 109 -2.36 -13.88 18.32
CA GLU A 109 -3.44 -13.49 17.42
C GLU A 109 -3.15 -12.14 16.73
N LEU A 110 -2.55 -11.19 17.45
CA LEU A 110 -2.04 -9.95 16.86
C LEU A 110 -1.00 -10.22 15.78
N MET A 111 -0.04 -11.11 16.02
CA MET A 111 0.98 -11.46 15.03
C MET A 111 0.39 -12.08 13.77
N LYS A 112 -0.60 -12.97 13.91
CA LYS A 112 -1.34 -13.52 12.77
C LYS A 112 -2.07 -12.42 12.02
N THR A 113 -2.75 -11.52 12.75
CA THR A 113 -3.50 -10.40 12.17
C THR A 113 -2.58 -9.48 11.38
N PHE A 114 -1.49 -9.00 11.96
CA PHE A 114 -0.53 -8.14 11.26
C PHE A 114 0.14 -8.86 10.09
N SER A 115 0.40 -10.17 10.18
CA SER A 115 0.94 -10.94 9.06
C SER A 115 -0.06 -11.05 7.90
N SER A 116 -1.34 -11.25 8.19
CA SER A 116 -2.42 -11.23 7.19
C SER A 116 -2.58 -9.84 6.55
N GLN A 117 -2.55 -8.80 7.37
CA GLN A 117 -2.58 -7.40 6.90
C GLN A 117 -1.38 -7.06 6.02
N LEU A 118 -0.19 -7.53 6.37
CA LEU A 118 1.02 -7.37 5.58
C LEU A 118 0.87 -8.04 4.20
N ALA A 119 0.36 -9.27 4.16
CA ALA A 119 0.11 -9.96 2.89
C ALA A 119 -0.88 -9.18 2.00
N LEU A 120 -1.95 -8.64 2.58
CA LEU A 120 -2.95 -7.84 1.86
C LEU A 120 -2.37 -6.52 1.35
N VAL A 121 -1.63 -5.77 2.18
CA VAL A 121 -1.04 -4.49 1.76
C VAL A 121 0.01 -4.70 0.68
N THR A 122 0.82 -5.76 0.75
CA THR A 122 1.77 -6.13 -0.31
C THR A 122 1.04 -6.49 -1.61
N GLN A 123 -0.09 -7.21 -1.55
CA GLN A 123 -0.90 -7.49 -2.73
C GLN A 123 -1.47 -6.22 -3.37
N VAL A 124 -1.98 -5.29 -2.56
CA VAL A 124 -2.48 -3.99 -3.03
C VAL A 124 -1.36 -3.14 -3.62
N SER A 125 -0.18 -3.16 -2.99
CA SER A 125 1.05 -2.52 -3.48
C SER A 125 1.41 -3.02 -4.88
N GLU A 126 1.45 -4.34 -5.09
CA GLU A 126 1.77 -4.89 -6.41
C GLU A 126 0.73 -4.52 -7.47
N LYS A 127 -0.56 -4.63 -7.16
CA LYS A 127 -1.63 -4.19 -8.07
C LYS A 127 -1.48 -2.71 -8.45
N SER A 128 -1.15 -1.84 -7.49
CA SER A 128 -0.95 -0.41 -7.75
C SER A 128 0.25 -0.14 -8.66
N LYS A 129 1.33 -0.93 -8.55
CA LYS A 129 2.49 -0.87 -9.46
C LYS A 129 2.10 -1.32 -10.88
N GLN A 130 1.24 -2.32 -11.02
CA GLN A 130 0.73 -2.69 -12.34
C GLN A 130 -0.16 -1.60 -12.95
N LEU A 131 -0.93 -0.88 -12.13
CA LEU A 131 -1.71 0.27 -12.59
C LEU A 131 -0.82 1.40 -13.11
N ILE A 132 0.25 1.77 -12.39
CA ILE A 132 1.12 2.86 -12.84
C ILE A 132 1.82 2.52 -14.17
N LEU A 133 2.31 1.29 -14.32
CA LEU A 133 2.91 0.82 -15.56
C LEU A 133 1.90 0.85 -16.72
N SER A 134 0.65 0.46 -16.46
CA SER A 134 -0.42 0.51 -17.46
C SER A 134 -0.76 1.94 -17.86
N ALA A 135 -0.81 2.86 -16.90
CA ALA A 135 -1.06 4.27 -17.14
C ALA A 135 0.06 4.94 -17.95
N GLU A 136 1.32 4.64 -17.63
CA GLU A 136 2.48 5.13 -18.38
C GLU A 136 2.51 4.59 -19.82
N ARG A 137 2.13 3.33 -20.05
CA ARG A 137 2.00 2.77 -21.41
C ARG A 137 0.90 3.47 -22.20
N LYS A 138 -0.27 3.70 -21.57
CA LYS A 138 -1.38 4.46 -22.18
C LYS A 138 -0.93 5.87 -22.53
N GLN A 139 -0.16 6.52 -21.66
CA GLN A 139 0.36 7.88 -21.89
C GLN A 139 1.29 7.92 -23.09
N LYS A 140 2.24 6.98 -23.18
CA LYS A 140 3.14 6.87 -24.34
C LYS A 140 2.38 6.66 -25.65
N SER A 141 1.38 5.78 -25.65
CA SER A 141 0.55 5.50 -26.84
C SER A 141 -0.24 6.73 -27.29
N MET A 142 -0.82 7.48 -26.35
CA MET A 142 -1.55 8.71 -26.65
C MET A 142 -0.61 9.77 -27.22
N THR A 143 0.54 10.02 -26.58
CA THR A 143 1.53 10.98 -27.09
C THR A 143 1.99 10.64 -28.51
N ALA A 144 2.32 9.37 -28.79
CA ALA A 144 2.71 8.92 -30.12
C ALA A 144 1.60 9.07 -31.18
N SER A 145 0.33 9.06 -30.77
CA SER A 145 -0.81 9.30 -31.68
C SER A 145 -0.98 10.79 -31.98
N PHE A 146 -0.79 11.65 -30.97
CA PHE A 146 -0.77 13.10 -31.15
C PHE A 146 0.39 13.56 -32.03
N GLU A 147 1.60 13.01 -31.83
CA GLU A 147 2.79 13.34 -32.64
C GLU A 147 2.62 12.92 -34.10
N ARG A 148 2.04 11.74 -34.36
CA ARG A 148 1.73 11.29 -35.73
C ARG A 148 0.67 12.13 -36.42
N GLY A 149 -0.37 12.57 -35.68
CA GLY A 149 -1.39 13.48 -36.22
C GLY A 149 -0.87 14.90 -36.50
N ARG A 150 0.29 15.27 -35.94
CA ARG A 150 0.99 16.54 -36.20
C ARG A 150 2.19 16.40 -37.12
N ALA A 151 2.48 15.18 -37.60
CA ALA A 151 3.53 14.99 -38.59
C ALA A 151 3.09 15.70 -39.88
N PRO A 152 3.94 16.53 -40.48
CA PRO A 152 3.59 17.22 -41.72
C PRO A 152 3.19 16.20 -42.78
N ILE A 153 2.04 16.44 -43.42
CA ILE A 153 1.61 15.63 -44.55
C ILE A 153 2.50 16.02 -45.72
N LEU A 154 3.33 15.08 -46.18
CA LEU A 154 4.02 15.23 -47.46
C LEU A 154 3.00 14.96 -48.57
N THR A 155 2.43 16.02 -49.12
CA THR A 155 1.65 15.96 -50.35
C THR A 155 2.62 16.02 -51.53
N VAL A 156 2.49 15.07 -52.45
CA VAL A 156 3.22 15.09 -53.73
C VAL A 156 2.36 15.87 -54.71
N GLU A 157 2.77 17.09 -55.07
CA GLU A 157 2.30 17.72 -56.31
C GLU A 157 3.32 17.44 -57.41
N ASP A 158 2.81 17.10 -58.60
CA ASP A 158 3.58 16.76 -59.79
C ASP A 158 4.68 17.82 -60.07
N ASN A 159 5.93 17.32 -60.20
CA ASN A 159 7.22 18.01 -60.42
C ASN A 159 8.10 18.18 -59.17
N ASP A 160 8.76 17.10 -58.73
CA ASP A 160 10.03 17.03 -57.95
C ASP A 160 10.22 17.97 -56.73
N ASN A 161 9.19 18.68 -56.28
CA ASN A 161 9.23 19.66 -55.21
C ASN A 161 8.37 19.20 -54.04
N TRP A 162 9.01 18.91 -52.91
CA TRP A 162 8.33 18.61 -51.66
C TRP A 162 7.85 19.89 -51.00
N VAL A 163 6.54 20.07 -50.88
CA VAL A 163 5.94 21.12 -50.06
C VAL A 163 5.65 20.54 -48.68
N ILE A 164 6.18 21.17 -47.63
CA ILE A 164 5.84 20.83 -46.25
C ILE A 164 4.73 21.76 -45.80
N GLU A 165 3.48 21.29 -45.84
CA GLU A 165 2.39 21.99 -45.15
C GLU A 165 2.46 21.74 -43.65
N ARG A 166 2.46 22.83 -42.88
CA ARG A 166 2.33 22.82 -41.42
C ARG A 166 0.93 23.30 -41.08
N SER A 167 0.10 22.41 -40.52
CA SER A 167 -1.20 22.73 -39.91
C SER A 167 -1.06 23.50 -38.60
#